data_AF-A0A915UQW6-F1
#
_entry.id   AF-A0A915UQW6-F1
#
_cell.length_a   1.000
_cell.length_b   1.000
_cell.length_c   1.000
_cell.angle_alpha   90.00
_cell.angle_beta   90.00
_cell.angle_gamma   90.00
#
_symmetry.space_group_name_H-M   'P 1'
#
loop_
_entity.id
_entity.type
_entity.pdbx_description
1 polymer ?
#
loop_
_entity_poly.entity_id
_entity_poly.type
_entity_poly.pdbx_seq_one_letter_code
_entity_poly.pdbx_strand_id
1 'polypeptide(L)'
;MGLGNELDPKRDEIERLLRAAHIHQVRGEREKAKALLQQALEQDAENAGVWELLGDYQREAGDWQGAHDAYKKAHELAPESAPLERKYAEAILQLTRQQEQYQQWERALEGKGAGDETLLPRNPGLAFLLSLLMPGVGQLYNGQLVKGGIILGLVLVCAVVFTLTPGGSDFVYNLLAYLVNPARARGTMSGVQLLTALVIFIAWVYAFIDAPLTAAARNRLV
;
A
#
# COMPACT_ATOMS: atom_id res chain seq x y z
N MET A 1 40.09 18.95 -57.45
CA MET A 1 38.79 18.33 -57.77
C MET A 1 37.89 18.52 -56.57
N GLY A 2 37.13 19.63 -56.56
CA GLY A 2 36.16 19.92 -55.52
C GLY A 2 34.88 19.16 -55.82
N LEU A 3 34.70 18.01 -55.15
CA LEU A 3 33.38 17.39 -55.05
C LEU A 3 32.64 18.19 -53.97
N GLY A 4 32.03 19.28 -54.41
CA GLY A 4 31.12 20.05 -53.58
C GLY A 4 30.01 19.14 -53.09
N ASN A 5 29.92 19.03 -51.76
CA ASN A 5 28.70 19.15 -50.96
C ASN A 5 27.40 19.48 -51.74
N GLU A 6 26.95 18.60 -52.63
CA GLU A 6 25.54 18.52 -53.04
C GLU A 6 24.80 17.85 -51.88
N LEU A 7 24.65 18.60 -50.78
CA LEU A 7 23.72 18.25 -49.73
C LEU A 7 22.33 18.27 -50.37
N ASP A 8 21.64 17.13 -50.33
CA ASP A 8 20.27 17.03 -50.82
C ASP A 8 19.44 18.14 -50.15
N PRO A 9 18.81 19.05 -50.91
CA PRO A 9 18.06 20.17 -50.35
C PRO A 9 16.95 19.72 -49.39
N LYS A 10 16.47 18.48 -49.51
CA LYS A 10 15.53 17.89 -48.55
C LYS A 10 16.18 17.55 -47.21
N ARG A 11 17.42 17.04 -47.23
CA ARG A 11 18.18 16.71 -46.01
C ARG A 11 18.49 17.98 -45.21
N ASP A 12 18.87 19.06 -45.88
CA ASP A 12 19.12 20.36 -45.24
C ASP A 12 17.83 20.97 -44.66
N GLU A 13 16.69 20.78 -45.32
CA GLU A 13 15.39 21.19 -44.79
C GLU A 13 15.01 20.41 -43.53
N ILE A 14 15.17 19.08 -43.53
CA ILE A 14 14.93 18.24 -42.36
C ILE A 14 15.83 18.66 -41.20
N GLU A 15 17.13 18.89 -41.45
CA GLU A 15 18.05 19.32 -40.40
C GLU A 15 17.66 20.69 -39.81
N ARG A 16 17.15 21.61 -40.64
CA ARG A 16 16.59 22.88 -40.17
C ARG A 16 15.35 22.68 -39.30
N LEU A 17 14.43 21.80 -39.72
CA LEU A 17 13.24 21.46 -38.95
C LEU A 17 13.60 20.85 -37.60
N LEU A 18 14.58 19.94 -37.55
CA LEU A 18 15.06 19.32 -36.31
C LEU A 18 15.68 20.32 -35.36
N ARG A 19 16.54 21.22 -35.86
CA ARG A 19 17.13 22.30 -35.06
C ARG A 19 16.05 23.23 -34.51
N ALA A 20 15.06 23.60 -35.33
CA ALA A 20 13.93 24.44 -34.89
C ALA A 20 13.09 23.73 -33.82
N ALA A 21 12.77 22.44 -34.02
CA ALA A 21 12.03 21.63 -33.06
C ALA A 21 12.75 21.58 -31.71
N HIS A 22 14.06 21.34 -31.71
CA HIS A 22 14.87 21.34 -30.49
C HIS A 22 14.85 22.69 -29.76
N ILE A 23 14.95 23.81 -30.49
CA ILE A 23 14.85 25.15 -29.90
C ILE A 23 13.48 25.37 -29.24
N HIS A 24 12.39 24.98 -29.91
CA HIS A 24 11.04 25.07 -29.35
C HIS A 24 10.86 24.18 -28.12
N GLN A 25 11.46 22.98 -28.12
CA GLN A 25 11.48 22.08 -26.98
C GLN A 25 12.18 22.69 -25.76
N VAL A 26 13.38 23.26 -25.94
CA VAL A 26 14.12 23.94 -24.86
C VAL A 26 13.34 25.15 -24.31
N ARG A 27 12.51 25.79 -25.14
CA ARG A 27 11.62 26.89 -24.74
C ARG A 27 10.32 26.42 -24.06
N GLY A 28 10.08 25.12 -23.95
CA GLY A 28 8.85 24.55 -23.40
C GLY A 28 7.65 24.65 -24.36
N GLU A 29 7.86 25.05 -25.61
CA GLU A 29 6.81 25.19 -26.63
C GLU A 29 6.49 23.84 -27.28
N ARG A 30 5.97 22.91 -26.45
CA ARG A 30 5.78 21.49 -26.77
C ARG A 30 5.02 21.23 -28.07
N GLU A 31 3.88 21.90 -28.27
CA GLU A 31 3.04 21.70 -29.47
C GLU A 31 3.76 22.10 -30.77
N LYS A 32 4.55 23.17 -30.73
CA LYS A 32 5.31 23.61 -31.92
C LYS A 32 6.45 22.66 -32.24
N ALA A 33 7.17 22.18 -31.22
CA ALA A 33 8.22 21.17 -31.41
C ALA A 33 7.65 19.90 -32.05
N LYS A 34 6.50 19.42 -31.56
CA LYS A 34 5.83 18.24 -32.12
C LYS A 34 5.37 18.46 -33.56
N ALA A 35 4.79 19.62 -33.88
CA ALA A 35 4.38 19.96 -35.24
C ALA A 35 5.57 19.96 -36.22
N LEU A 36 6.71 20.51 -35.81
CA LEU A 36 7.93 20.53 -36.62
C LEU A 36 8.52 19.13 -36.82
N LEU A 37 8.50 18.27 -35.78
CA LEU A 37 8.91 16.87 -35.90
C LEU A 37 7.98 16.08 -36.83
N GLN A 38 6.68 16.36 -36.79
CA GLN A 38 5.72 15.72 -37.68
C GLN A 38 5.92 16.15 -39.15
N GLN A 39 6.21 17.43 -39.39
CA GLN A 39 6.62 17.90 -40.72
C GLN A 39 7.91 17.23 -41.20
N ALA A 40 8.88 17.03 -40.31
CA ALA A 40 10.11 16.33 -40.66
C ALA A 40 9.84 14.85 -41.02
N LEU A 41 8.94 14.17 -40.30
CA LEU A 41 8.51 12.81 -40.63
C LEU A 41 7.73 12.72 -41.95
N GLU A 42 6.95 13.73 -42.30
CA GLU A 42 6.25 13.81 -43.59
C GLU A 42 7.21 13.98 -44.77
N GLN A 43 8.37 14.61 -44.55
CA GLN A 43 9.41 14.76 -45.58
C GLN A 43 10.26 13.49 -45.71
N ASP A 44 10.62 12.86 -44.59
CA ASP A 44 11.41 11.64 -44.56
C ASP A 44 11.08 10.80 -43.32
N ALA A 45 10.25 9.78 -43.53
CA ALA A 45 9.85 8.85 -42.47
C ALA A 45 10.96 7.85 -42.09
N GLU A 46 12.02 7.73 -42.89
CA GLU A 46 13.14 6.80 -42.67
C GLU A 46 14.37 7.49 -42.05
N ASN A 47 14.23 8.75 -41.64
CA ASN A 47 15.29 9.49 -40.99
C ASN A 47 15.42 9.12 -39.50
N ALA A 48 16.47 8.39 -39.14
CA ALA A 48 16.74 7.98 -37.77
C ALA A 48 16.84 9.18 -36.78
N GLY A 49 17.35 10.33 -37.23
CA GLY A 49 17.50 11.52 -36.38
C GLY A 49 16.17 12.17 -36.01
N VAL A 50 15.15 12.06 -36.87
CA VAL A 50 13.80 12.56 -36.56
C VAL A 50 13.15 11.70 -35.48
N TRP A 51 13.27 10.37 -35.60
CA TRP A 51 12.81 9.43 -34.56
C TRP A 51 13.57 9.58 -33.25
N GLU A 52 14.87 9.89 -33.29
CA GLU A 52 15.67 10.19 -32.10
C GLU A 52 15.15 11.42 -31.35
N LEU A 53 14.93 12.54 -32.03
CA LEU A 53 14.41 13.75 -31.39
C LEU A 53 12.97 13.56 -30.89
N LEU A 54 12.15 12.79 -31.59
CA LEU A 54 10.80 12.45 -31.13
C LEU A 54 10.86 11.64 -29.82
N GLY A 55 11.78 10.67 -29.73
CA GLY A 55 12.00 9.92 -28.51
C GLY A 55 12.50 10.79 -27.35
N ASP A 56 13.45 11.69 -27.62
CA ASP A 56 13.93 12.67 -26.62
C ASP A 56 12.80 13.56 -26.11
N TYR A 57 11.93 14.00 -27.01
CA TYR A 57 10.76 14.80 -26.68
C TYR A 57 9.76 14.03 -25.80
N GLN A 58 9.43 12.79 -26.14
CA GLN A 58 8.53 11.95 -25.35
C GLN A 58 9.13 11.59 -23.99
N ARG A 59 10.44 11.37 -23.94
CA ARG A 59 11.19 11.14 -22.70
C ARG A 59 11.07 12.32 -21.75
N GLU A 60 11.26 13.55 -22.24
CA GLU A 60 11.08 14.76 -21.45
C GLU A 60 9.62 15.03 -21.05
N ALA A 61 8.65 14.50 -21.80
CA ALA A 61 7.25 14.50 -21.42
C ALA A 61 6.91 13.49 -20.32
N GLY A 62 7.83 12.58 -19.97
CA GLY A 62 7.59 11.46 -19.07
C GLY A 62 6.84 10.29 -19.75
N ASP A 63 6.59 10.38 -21.05
CA ASP A 63 6.01 9.31 -21.85
C ASP A 63 7.12 8.33 -22.27
N TRP A 64 7.55 7.50 -21.31
CA TRP A 64 8.59 6.50 -21.51
C TRP A 64 8.19 5.43 -22.54
N GLN A 65 6.89 5.17 -22.70
CA GLN A 65 6.38 4.22 -23.67
C GLN A 65 6.52 4.76 -25.09
N GLY A 66 6.09 6.00 -25.31
CA GLY A 66 6.29 6.69 -26.58
C GLY A 66 7.78 6.78 -26.93
N ALA A 67 8.61 7.19 -25.96
CA ALA A 67 10.05 7.30 -26.15
C ALA A 67 10.69 5.97 -26.56
N HIS A 68 10.29 4.86 -25.93
CA HIS A 68 10.72 3.52 -26.32
C HIS A 68 10.41 3.22 -27.79
N ASP A 69 9.17 3.48 -28.24
CA ASP A 69 8.74 3.17 -29.60
C ASP A 69 9.50 4.02 -30.65
N ALA A 70 9.73 5.29 -30.35
CA ALA A 70 10.50 6.19 -31.21
C ALA A 70 11.99 5.81 -31.26
N TYR A 71 12.63 5.50 -30.11
CA TYR A 71 14.01 5.04 -30.09
C TYR A 71 14.19 3.67 -30.74
N LYS A 72 13.20 2.79 -30.62
CA LYS A 72 13.21 1.50 -31.33
C LYS A 72 13.25 1.73 -32.85
N LYS A 73 12.39 2.62 -33.37
CA LYS A 73 12.39 2.98 -34.79
C LYS A 73 13.71 3.62 -35.23
N ALA A 74 14.25 4.54 -34.43
CA ALA A 74 15.55 5.15 -34.71
C ALA A 74 16.67 4.09 -34.76
N HIS A 75 16.68 3.14 -33.82
CA HIS A 75 17.66 2.05 -33.77
C HIS A 75 17.49 1.05 -34.94
N GLU A 76 16.26 0.74 -35.36
CA GLU A 76 15.98 -0.09 -36.54
C GLU A 76 16.54 0.56 -37.83
N LEU A 77 16.48 1.88 -37.93
CA LEU A 77 16.97 2.65 -39.08
C LEU A 77 18.49 2.88 -39.07
N ALA A 78 19.10 2.97 -37.87
CA ALA A 78 20.53 3.17 -37.69
C ALA A 78 21.11 2.24 -36.60
N PRO A 79 21.19 0.92 -36.88
CA PRO A 79 21.59 -0.08 -35.86
C PRO A 79 23.05 0.05 -35.40
N GLU A 80 23.92 0.67 -36.20
CA GLU A 80 25.33 0.89 -35.86
C GLU A 80 25.55 2.12 -34.93
N SER A 81 24.49 2.85 -34.62
CA SER A 81 24.57 4.06 -33.79
C SER A 81 24.58 3.71 -32.29
N ALA A 82 25.76 3.69 -31.69
CA ALA A 82 25.92 3.51 -30.24
C ALA A 82 25.12 4.52 -29.38
N PRO A 83 24.98 5.81 -29.77
CA PRO A 83 24.10 6.74 -29.05
C PRO A 83 22.63 6.30 -29.02
N LEU A 84 22.11 5.77 -30.13
CA LEU A 84 20.71 5.30 -30.23
C LEU A 84 20.48 4.01 -29.45
N GLU A 85 21.43 3.08 -29.51
CA GLU A 85 21.39 1.86 -28.71
C GLU A 85 21.29 2.20 -27.22
N ARG A 86 22.10 3.16 -26.74
CA ARG A 86 22.06 3.61 -25.35
C ARG A 86 20.71 4.24 -24.97
N LYS A 87 20.16 5.11 -25.83
CA LYS A 87 18.85 5.75 -25.58
C LYS A 87 17.72 4.73 -25.54
N TYR A 88 17.74 3.76 -26.46
CA TYR A 88 16.79 2.66 -26.48
C TYR A 88 16.88 1.79 -25.22
N ALA A 89 18.10 1.42 -24.81
CA ALA A 89 18.33 0.67 -23.58
C ALA A 89 17.87 1.44 -22.33
N GLU A 90 18.12 2.75 -22.26
CA GLU A 90 17.64 3.61 -21.17
C GLU A 90 16.12 3.60 -21.05
N ALA A 91 15.41 3.71 -22.18
CA ALA A 91 13.95 3.67 -22.20
C ALA A 91 13.40 2.31 -21.71
N ILE A 92 14.00 1.19 -22.12
CA ILE A 92 13.62 -0.14 -21.62
C ILE A 92 13.80 -0.24 -20.11
N LEU A 93 14.97 0.14 -19.60
CA LEU A 93 15.27 0.06 -18.17
C LEU A 93 14.28 0.89 -17.33
N GLN A 94 13.90 2.05 -17.83
CA GLN A 94 12.97 2.92 -17.13
C GLN A 94 11.54 2.37 -17.12
N LEU A 95 11.09 1.79 -18.24
CA LEU A 95 9.80 1.08 -18.31
C LEU A 95 9.76 -0.12 -17.35
N THR A 96 10.82 -0.93 -17.31
CA THR A 96 10.91 -2.05 -16.37
C THR A 96 10.84 -1.58 -14.92
N ARG A 97 11.57 -0.53 -14.55
CA ARG A 97 11.49 0.05 -13.20
C ARG A 97 10.09 0.54 -12.87
N GLN A 98 9.43 1.24 -13.78
CA GLN A 98 8.07 1.73 -13.56
C GLN A 98 7.08 0.57 -13.34
N GLN A 99 7.24 -0.52 -14.09
CA GLN A 99 6.44 -1.73 -13.93
C GLN A 99 6.71 -2.45 -12.60
N GLU A 100 7.98 -2.59 -12.20
CA GLU A 100 8.35 -3.15 -10.89
C GLU A 100 7.80 -2.33 -9.73
N GLN A 101 7.91 -0.99 -9.81
CA GLN A 101 7.34 -0.09 -8.82
C GLN A 101 5.82 -0.23 -8.75
N TYR A 102 5.15 -0.35 -9.89
CA TYR A 102 3.70 -0.58 -9.93
C TYR A 102 3.33 -1.92 -9.29
N GLN A 103 4.04 -3.01 -9.60
CA GLN A 103 3.80 -4.32 -8.98
C GLN A 103 4.07 -4.30 -7.47
N GLN A 104 5.10 -3.58 -7.03
CA GLN A 104 5.40 -3.41 -5.61
C GLN A 104 4.28 -2.63 -4.91
N TRP A 105 3.79 -1.56 -5.54
CA TRP A 105 2.66 -0.79 -5.06
C TRP A 105 1.40 -1.66 -5.00
N GLU A 106 1.11 -2.44 -6.04
CA GLU A 106 -0.03 -3.34 -6.11
C GLU A 106 0.01 -4.38 -4.98
N ARG A 107 1.15 -5.04 -4.74
CA ARG A 107 1.33 -5.94 -3.60
C ARG A 107 1.16 -5.24 -2.25
N ALA A 108 1.62 -3.99 -2.13
CA ALA A 108 1.44 -3.20 -0.91
C ALA A 108 -0.03 -2.83 -0.68
N LEU A 109 -0.79 -2.58 -1.75
CA LEU A 109 -2.23 -2.35 -1.69
C LEU A 109 -3.00 -3.64 -1.44
N GLU A 110 -2.66 -4.76 -2.09
CA GLU A 110 -3.30 -6.06 -1.86
C GLU A 110 -3.05 -6.56 -0.43
N GLY A 111 -1.83 -6.37 0.08
CA GLY A 111 -1.50 -6.65 1.49
C GLY A 111 -2.30 -5.79 2.48
N LYS A 112 -2.80 -4.62 2.07
CA LYS A 112 -3.68 -3.75 2.86
C LYS A 112 -5.17 -3.90 2.51
N GLY A 113 -5.50 -4.47 1.35
CA GLY A 113 -6.81 -4.41 0.72
C GLY A 113 -7.74 -5.59 1.05
N ALA A 114 -7.23 -6.66 1.65
CA ALA A 114 -8.05 -7.83 2.00
C ALA A 114 -8.45 -7.90 3.49
N GLY A 115 -8.03 -6.96 4.34
CA GLY A 115 -8.38 -7.00 5.77
C GLY A 115 -8.18 -5.72 6.60
N ASP A 116 -7.85 -4.58 5.97
CA ASP A 116 -7.41 -3.37 6.66
C ASP A 116 -8.36 -2.17 6.44
N GLU A 117 -9.68 -2.41 6.36
CA GLU A 117 -10.72 -1.37 6.32
C GLU A 117 -10.78 -0.48 7.60
N THR A 118 -9.89 -0.66 8.57
CA THR A 118 -9.84 0.19 9.77
C THR A 118 -8.41 0.53 10.18
N LEU A 119 -7.62 1.10 9.25
CA LEU A 119 -6.35 1.77 9.51
C LEU A 119 -6.54 3.08 10.31
N LEU A 120 -7.15 3.00 11.49
CA LEU A 120 -6.90 3.97 12.54
C LEU A 120 -5.65 3.50 13.29
N PRO A 121 -4.62 4.34 13.48
CA PRO A 121 -3.46 3.97 14.28
C PRO A 121 -3.93 3.56 15.68
N ARG A 122 -3.77 2.27 16.01
CA ARG A 122 -4.30 1.70 17.25
C ARG A 122 -3.31 1.96 18.37
N ASN A 123 -3.77 2.69 19.38
CA ASN A 123 -2.96 2.99 20.53
C ASN A 123 -2.92 1.75 21.45
N PRO A 124 -1.74 1.18 21.73
CA PRO A 124 -1.61 0.02 22.62
C PRO A 124 -2.22 0.26 24.00
N GLY A 125 -2.18 1.51 24.48
CA GLY A 125 -2.81 1.90 25.74
C GLY A 125 -4.34 1.83 25.72
N LEU A 126 -4.97 2.15 24.59
CA LEU A 126 -6.43 2.03 24.45
C LEU A 126 -6.85 0.56 24.32
N ALA A 127 -6.10 -0.25 23.57
CA ALA A 127 -6.32 -1.70 23.53
C ALA A 127 -6.21 -2.34 24.93
N PHE A 128 -5.25 -1.87 25.73
CA PHE A 128 -5.07 -2.27 27.12
C PHE A 128 -6.27 -1.86 27.99
N LEU A 129 -6.70 -0.60 27.95
CA LEU A 129 -7.85 -0.12 28.73
C LEU A 129 -9.15 -0.83 28.34
N LEU A 130 -9.35 -1.13 27.05
CA LEU A 130 -10.53 -1.85 26.57
C LEU A 130 -10.54 -3.31 27.01
N SER A 131 -9.37 -3.99 27.00
CA SER A 131 -9.24 -5.32 27.60
C SER A 131 -9.44 -5.33 29.11
N LEU A 132 -9.04 -4.26 29.80
CA LEU A 132 -9.23 -4.10 31.23
C LEU A 132 -10.73 -3.94 31.58
N LEU A 133 -11.48 -3.21 30.75
CA LEU A 133 -12.90 -2.94 30.96
C LEU A 133 -13.77 -4.20 30.75
N MET A 134 -13.52 -4.95 29.67
CA MET A 134 -14.27 -6.16 29.37
C MET A 134 -13.42 -7.17 28.58
N PRO A 135 -13.29 -8.42 29.05
CA PRO A 135 -12.52 -9.45 28.34
C PRO A 135 -13.06 -9.66 26.91
N GLY A 136 -12.16 -9.70 25.93
CA GLY A 136 -12.49 -9.86 24.51
C GLY A 136 -12.69 -8.56 23.73
N VAL A 137 -13.02 -7.44 24.38
CA VAL A 137 -13.23 -6.13 23.70
C VAL A 137 -11.92 -5.54 23.16
N GLY A 138 -10.80 -5.71 23.85
CA GLY A 138 -9.50 -5.29 23.31
C GLY A 138 -9.04 -6.13 22.11
N GLN A 139 -9.45 -7.40 22.01
CA GLN A 139 -9.18 -8.22 20.83
C GLN A 139 -10.07 -7.85 19.63
N LEU A 140 -11.33 -7.46 19.90
CA LEU A 140 -12.22 -6.82 18.92
C LEU A 140 -11.64 -5.48 18.42
N TYR A 141 -11.14 -4.65 19.33
CA TYR A 141 -10.44 -3.41 18.98
C TYR A 141 -9.21 -3.68 18.11
N ASN A 142 -8.50 -4.79 18.33
CA ASN A 142 -7.36 -5.22 17.51
C ASN A 142 -7.76 -5.92 16.19
N GLY A 143 -9.05 -5.98 15.85
CA GLY A 143 -9.56 -6.55 14.60
C GLY A 143 -9.57 -8.08 14.56
N GLN A 144 -9.32 -8.75 15.69
CA GLN A 144 -9.36 -10.21 15.80
C GLN A 144 -10.76 -10.67 16.23
N LEU A 145 -11.72 -10.56 15.30
CA LEU A 145 -13.15 -10.85 15.54
C LEU A 145 -13.38 -12.27 16.09
N VAL A 146 -12.68 -13.27 15.55
CA VAL A 146 -12.81 -14.67 15.95
C VAL A 146 -12.37 -14.87 17.40
N LYS A 147 -11.20 -14.35 17.79
CA LYS A 147 -10.67 -14.54 19.15
C LYS A 147 -11.47 -13.75 20.17
N GLY A 148 -11.81 -12.49 19.86
CA GLY A 148 -12.67 -11.67 20.72
C GLY A 148 -14.04 -12.30 20.93
N GLY A 149 -14.64 -12.87 19.89
CA GLY A 149 -15.90 -13.61 19.96
C GLY A 149 -15.82 -14.87 20.81
N ILE A 150 -14.74 -15.65 20.71
CA ILE A 150 -14.53 -16.85 21.54
C ILE A 150 -14.42 -16.48 23.03
N ILE A 151 -13.63 -15.44 23.36
CA ILE A 151 -13.44 -15.01 24.75
C ILE A 151 -14.74 -14.45 25.33
N LEU A 152 -15.46 -13.60 24.59
CA LEU A 152 -16.75 -13.08 25.02
C LEU A 152 -17.79 -14.20 25.20
N GLY A 153 -17.85 -15.14 24.26
CA GLY A 153 -18.74 -16.29 24.33
C GLY A 153 -18.45 -17.18 25.55
N LEU A 154 -17.17 -17.46 25.82
CA LEU A 154 -16.75 -18.23 26.99
C LEU A 154 -17.16 -17.53 28.30
N VAL A 155 -16.88 -16.22 28.40
CA VAL A 155 -17.23 -15.42 29.58
C VAL A 155 -18.75 -15.38 29.79
N LEU A 156 -19.53 -15.24 28.72
CA LEU A 156 -20.99 -15.23 28.79
C LEU A 156 -21.55 -16.59 29.23
N VAL A 157 -21.03 -17.69 28.68
CA VAL A 157 -21.42 -19.05 29.10
C VAL A 157 -21.07 -19.29 30.56
N CYS A 158 -19.86 -18.93 31.00
CA CYS A 158 -19.47 -19.06 32.40
C CYS A 158 -20.31 -18.19 33.32
N ALA A 159 -20.68 -16.97 32.92
CA ALA A 159 -21.57 -16.10 33.68
C ALA A 159 -22.98 -16.68 33.81
N VAL A 160 -23.54 -17.23 32.72
CA VAL A 160 -24.85 -17.91 32.74
C VAL A 160 -24.80 -19.12 33.67
N VAL A 161 -23.79 -19.98 33.56
CA VAL A 161 -23.60 -21.15 34.43
C VAL A 161 -23.44 -20.71 35.89
N PHE A 162 -22.70 -19.64 36.16
CA PHE A 162 -22.53 -19.08 37.50
C PHE A 162 -23.86 -18.64 38.12
N THR A 163 -24.71 -17.95 37.35
CA THR A 163 -26.03 -17.47 37.82
C THR A 163 -27.08 -18.57 37.99
N LEU A 164 -27.07 -19.60 37.13
CA LEU A 164 -28.01 -20.73 37.20
C LEU A 164 -27.64 -21.75 38.30
N THR A 165 -26.39 -21.74 38.77
CA THR A 165 -25.97 -22.61 39.88
C THR A 165 -26.57 -22.09 41.19
N PRO A 166 -27.17 -22.94 42.04
CA PRO A 166 -27.70 -22.53 43.35
C PRO A 166 -26.65 -21.74 44.16
N GLY A 167 -27.02 -20.56 44.63
CA GLY A 167 -26.12 -19.61 45.33
C GLY A 167 -25.46 -18.54 44.43
N GLY A 168 -25.66 -18.59 43.11
CA GLY A 168 -25.06 -17.63 42.17
C GLY A 168 -25.65 -16.22 42.30
N SER A 169 -26.98 -16.14 42.44
CA SER A 169 -27.68 -14.90 42.78
C SER A 169 -27.23 -14.35 44.14
N ASP A 170 -26.99 -15.24 45.10
CA ASP A 170 -26.61 -14.87 46.46
C ASP A 170 -25.23 -14.24 46.50
N PHE A 171 -24.31 -14.64 45.61
CA PHE A 171 -23.03 -13.96 45.44
C PHE A 171 -23.20 -12.50 44.97
N VAL A 172 -24.05 -12.25 43.98
CA VAL A 172 -24.33 -10.88 43.48
C VAL A 172 -24.96 -10.03 44.58
N TYR A 173 -25.95 -10.58 45.30
CA TYR A 173 -26.56 -9.91 46.44
C TYR A 173 -25.55 -9.66 47.57
N ASN A 174 -24.66 -10.61 47.86
CA ASN A 174 -23.61 -10.45 48.87
C ASN A 174 -22.57 -9.41 48.47
N LEU A 175 -22.20 -9.33 47.19
CA LEU A 175 -21.27 -8.30 46.68
C LEU A 175 -21.88 -6.90 46.83
N LEU A 176 -23.15 -6.74 46.43
CA LEU A 176 -23.89 -5.50 46.60
C LEU A 176 -24.10 -5.16 48.08
N ALA A 177 -24.41 -6.16 48.91
CA ALA A 177 -24.56 -6.00 50.34
C ALA A 177 -23.24 -5.61 51.02
N TYR A 178 -22.10 -6.11 50.57
CA TYR A 178 -20.78 -5.78 51.12
C TYR A 178 -20.40 -4.31 50.89
N LEU A 179 -20.80 -3.73 49.74
CA LEU A 179 -20.60 -2.30 49.45
C LEU A 179 -21.42 -1.39 50.37
N VAL A 180 -22.52 -1.88 50.93
CA VAL A 180 -23.42 -1.12 51.81
C VAL A 180 -23.15 -1.43 53.29
N ASN A 181 -22.94 -2.69 53.65
CA ASN A 181 -22.64 -3.14 55.00
C ASN A 181 -21.97 -4.54 55.01
N PRO A 182 -20.67 -4.63 55.37
CA PRO A 182 -19.91 -5.88 55.29
C PRO A 182 -20.41 -6.96 56.26
N ALA A 183 -21.13 -6.62 57.33
CA ALA A 183 -21.66 -7.58 58.30
C ALA A 183 -22.89 -8.37 57.79
N ARG A 184 -23.45 -8.01 56.62
CA ARG A 184 -24.63 -8.67 56.02
C ARG A 184 -24.30 -9.77 55.02
N ALA A 185 -23.05 -9.94 54.63
CA ALA A 185 -22.68 -10.99 53.70
C ALA A 185 -22.88 -12.38 54.35
N ARG A 186 -23.75 -13.22 53.77
CA ARG A 186 -23.92 -14.63 54.18
C ARG A 186 -24.13 -15.50 52.94
N GLY A 187 -23.40 -16.61 52.88
CA GLY A 187 -23.55 -17.62 51.84
C GLY A 187 -22.31 -18.49 51.72
N THR A 188 -22.50 -19.76 51.38
CA THR A 188 -21.42 -20.70 51.06
C THR A 188 -21.23 -20.74 49.55
N MET A 189 -20.02 -20.51 49.05
CA MET A 189 -19.73 -20.71 47.62
C MET A 189 -19.66 -22.20 47.30
N SER A 190 -20.35 -22.64 46.26
CA SER A 190 -20.24 -24.02 45.80
C SER A 190 -18.90 -24.25 45.08
N GLY A 191 -18.37 -25.47 45.11
CA GLY A 191 -17.12 -25.80 44.41
C GLY A 191 -17.18 -25.51 42.89
N VAL A 192 -18.38 -25.61 42.30
CA VAL A 192 -18.64 -25.27 40.89
C VAL A 192 -18.51 -23.76 40.64
N GLN A 193 -18.92 -22.92 41.59
CA GLN A 193 -18.75 -21.45 41.49
C GLN A 193 -17.29 -21.04 41.61
N LEU A 194 -16.52 -21.68 42.49
CA LEU A 194 -15.08 -21.43 42.59
C LEU A 194 -14.35 -21.82 41.30
N LEU A 195 -14.72 -22.96 40.72
CA LEU A 195 -14.13 -23.44 39.46
C LEU A 195 -14.48 -22.51 38.29
N THR A 196 -15.74 -22.10 38.15
CA THR A 196 -16.16 -21.16 37.10
C THR A 196 -15.54 -19.78 37.27
N ALA A 197 -15.45 -19.25 38.49
CA ALA A 197 -14.75 -18.00 38.77
C ALA A 197 -13.26 -18.08 38.44
N LEU A 198 -12.60 -19.21 38.75
CA LEU A 198 -11.20 -19.45 38.40
C LEU A 198 -11.00 -19.47 36.88
N VAL A 199 -11.89 -20.11 36.13
CA VAL A 199 -11.83 -20.16 34.65
C VAL A 199 -12.01 -18.76 34.05
N ILE A 200 -12.98 -17.98 34.55
CA ILE A 200 -13.18 -16.58 34.11
C ILE A 200 -11.93 -15.74 34.42
N PHE A 201 -11.35 -15.92 35.60
CA PHE A 201 -10.14 -15.19 36.00
C PHE A 201 -8.93 -15.53 35.11
N ILE A 202 -8.71 -16.81 34.82
CA ILE A 202 -7.64 -17.26 33.92
C ILE A 202 -7.86 -16.71 32.50
N ALA A 203 -9.11 -16.76 31.99
CA ALA A 203 -9.44 -16.21 30.68
C ALA A 203 -9.22 -14.68 30.63
N TRP A 204 -9.53 -13.98 31.73
CA TRP A 204 -9.29 -12.55 31.85
C TRP A 204 -7.80 -12.20 31.87
N VAL A 205 -6.98 -12.95 32.63
CA VAL A 205 -5.51 -12.78 32.66
C VAL A 205 -4.90 -13.08 31.29
N TYR A 206 -5.38 -14.11 30.60
CA TYR A 206 -4.94 -14.41 29.23
C TYR A 206 -5.25 -13.25 28.26
N ALA A 207 -6.50 -12.76 28.27
CA ALA A 207 -6.92 -11.63 27.44
C ALA A 207 -6.15 -10.34 27.77
N PHE A 208 -5.79 -10.15 29.04
CA PHE A 208 -5.01 -9.02 29.54
C PHE A 208 -3.59 -8.98 28.98
N ILE A 209 -2.94 -10.14 28.82
CA ILE A 209 -1.56 -10.24 28.31
C ILE A 209 -1.53 -10.25 26.78
N ASP A 210 -2.43 -10.99 26.14
CA ASP A 210 -2.40 -11.23 24.69
C ASP A 210 -2.76 -9.98 23.86
N ALA A 211 -3.74 -9.19 24.32
CA ALA A 211 -4.22 -8.01 23.59
C ALA A 211 -3.16 -6.89 23.40
N PRO A 212 -2.42 -6.44 24.43
CA PRO A 212 -1.39 -5.40 24.25
C PRO A 212 -0.16 -5.90 23.49
N LEU A 213 0.24 -7.16 23.69
CA LEU A 213 1.35 -7.77 22.94
C LEU A 213 1.04 -7.83 21.44
N THR A 214 -0.19 -8.24 21.10
CA THR A 214 -0.66 -8.28 19.72
C THR A 214 -0.74 -6.89 19.08
N ALA A 215 -1.20 -5.87 19.83
CA ALA A 215 -1.23 -4.49 19.35
C ALA A 215 0.19 -3.95 19.09
N ALA A 216 1.14 -4.22 20.00
CA ALA A 216 2.53 -3.79 19.87
C ALA A 216 3.27 -4.50 18.71
N ALA A 217 3.00 -5.78 18.48
CA ALA A 217 3.55 -6.52 17.35
C ALA A 217 3.07 -5.95 16.01
N ARG A 218 1.80 -5.56 15.91
CA ARG A 218 1.22 -4.99 14.69
C ARG A 218 1.79 -3.61 14.35
N ASN A 219 2.06 -2.77 15.35
CA ASN A 219 2.71 -1.47 15.15
C ASN A 219 4.18 -1.55 14.70
N ARG A 220 4.85 -2.71 14.82
CA ARG A 220 6.22 -2.91 14.30
C ARG A 220 6.25 -3.36 12.83
N LEU A 221 5.11 -3.79 12.29
CA LEU A 221 4.98 -4.29 10.91
C LEU A 221 4.44 -3.21 9.94
N VAL A 222 4.05 -2.05 10.47
CA VAL A 222 3.68 -0.82 9.75
C VAL A 222 4.87 0.12 9.75
#